data_AF-A0A822BPJ7-F1
#
_entry.id   AF-A0A822BPJ7-F1
#
_cell.length_a   1.000
_cell.length_b   1.000
_cell.length_c   1.000
_cell.angle_alpha   90.00
_cell.angle_beta   90.00
_cell.angle_gamma   90.00
#
_symmetry.space_group_name_H-M   'P 1'
#
loop_
_entity.id
_entity.type
_entity.pdbx_description
1 polymer ?
#
loop_
_entity_poly.entity_id
_entity_poly.type
_entity_poly.pdbx_seq_one_letter_code
_entity_poly.pdbx_strand_id
1 'polypeptide(L)'
;MTVDDNIFWNGLEPLTLTNDVPRLQESITVVGFPIGGDNLSVTKGVVSRVVMSTYSHSLEFLLTIQIDAATNPGNSGGPAIQ
;
A
#
# COMPACT_ATOMS: atom_id res chain seq x y z
N MET A 1 3.55 -13.89 6.10
CA MET A 1 3.79 -13.94 7.56
C MET A 1 2.55 -14.51 8.25
N THR A 2 2.65 -14.98 9.48
CA THR A 2 1.51 -15.42 10.29
C THR A 2 1.73 -15.02 11.74
N VAL A 3 0.67 -14.96 12.54
CA VAL A 3 0.70 -14.65 13.98
C VAL A 3 -0.02 -15.78 14.71
N ASP A 4 0.65 -16.41 15.66
CA ASP A 4 0.13 -17.61 16.35
C ASP A 4 -0.92 -17.29 17.43
N ASP A 5 -0.92 -16.07 17.97
CA ASP A 5 -1.87 -15.65 19.00
C ASP A 5 -3.24 -15.35 18.40
N ASN A 6 -4.25 -16.15 18.76
CA ASN A 6 -5.63 -15.98 18.29
C ASN A 6 -6.26 -14.64 18.75
N ILE A 7 -5.77 -14.03 19.83
CA ILE A 7 -6.26 -12.72 20.29
C ILE A 7 -6.01 -11.64 19.23
N PHE A 8 -4.89 -11.74 18.49
CA PHE A 8 -4.56 -10.81 17.42
C PHE A 8 -5.64 -10.75 16.34
N TRP A 9 -6.25 -11.89 16.01
CA TRP A 9 -7.22 -12.02 14.92
C TRP A 9 -8.66 -11.69 15.32
N ASN A 10 -8.95 -11.59 16.62
CA ASN A 10 -10.31 -11.38 17.12
C ASN A 10 -10.89 -10.03 16.65
N GLY A 11 -11.99 -10.07 15.91
CA GLY A 11 -12.69 -8.88 15.43
C GLY A 11 -12.02 -8.16 14.26
N LEU A 12 -10.98 -8.74 13.64
CA LEU A 12 -10.39 -8.21 12.43
C LEU A 12 -11.17 -8.64 11.19
N GLU A 13 -11.40 -7.69 10.28
CA GLU A 13 -11.92 -7.96 8.94
C GLU A 13 -10.78 -7.83 7.92
N PRO A 14 -10.43 -8.90 7.18
CA PRO A 14 -9.40 -8.84 6.16
C PRO A 14 -9.78 -7.91 5.00
N LEU A 15 -8.80 -7.18 4.46
CA LEU A 15 -8.98 -6.39 3.27
C LEU A 15 -9.16 -7.28 2.03
N THR A 16 -10.10 -6.90 1.16
CA THR A 16 -10.30 -7.54 -0.14
C THR A 16 -9.46 -6.87 -1.21
N LEU A 17 -8.79 -7.67 -2.04
CA LEU A 17 -8.13 -7.15 -3.23
C LEU A 17 -9.12 -6.98 -4.37
N THR A 18 -8.96 -5.89 -5.11
CA THR A 18 -9.61 -5.69 -6.41
C THR A 18 -8.82 -6.43 -7.50
N ASN A 19 -9.52 -6.91 -8.53
CA ASN A 19 -8.91 -7.49 -9.73
C ASN A 19 -8.59 -6.43 -10.79
N ASP A 20 -9.05 -5.20 -10.59
CA ASP A 20 -8.90 -4.10 -11.54
C ASP A 20 -7.63 -3.30 -11.26
N VAL A 21 -6.94 -2.92 -12.33
CA VAL A 21 -5.84 -1.96 -12.25
C VAL A 21 -6.45 -0.55 -12.24
N PRO A 22 -6.10 0.32 -11.27
CA PRO A 22 -6.68 1.65 -11.18
C PRO A 22 -6.26 2.52 -12.35
N ARG A 23 -7.13 3.45 -12.72
CA ARG A 23 -6.95 4.35 -13.86
C ARG A 23 -6.14 5.56 -13.47
N LEU A 24 -5.55 6.23 -14.47
CA LEU A 24 -4.90 7.53 -14.24
C LEU A 24 -5.90 8.51 -13.61
N GLN A 25 -5.42 9.33 -12.69
CA GLN A 25 -6.18 10.30 -11.88
C GLN A 25 -7.15 9.69 -10.87
N GLU A 26 -7.21 8.37 -10.72
CA GLU A 26 -8.00 7.73 -9.68
C GLU A 26 -7.39 7.98 -8.30
N SER A 27 -8.25 8.29 -7.32
CA SER A 27 -7.83 8.58 -5.95
C SER A 27 -7.40 7.32 -5.22
N ILE A 28 -6.26 7.38 -4.54
CA ILE A 28 -5.70 6.29 -3.74
C ILE A 28 -5.27 6.83 -2.38
N THR A 29 -5.59 6.07 -1.34
CA THR A 29 -5.19 6.33 0.04
C THR A 29 -4.22 5.25 0.50
N VAL A 30 -3.02 5.64 0.91
CA VAL A 30 -2.03 4.75 1.52
C VAL A 30 -2.13 4.88 3.03
N VAL A 31 -2.22 3.75 3.71
CA VAL A 31 -2.32 3.67 5.18
C VAL A 31 -1.11 2.92 5.71
N GLY A 32 -0.46 3.46 6.74
CA GLY A 32 0.73 2.84 7.33
C GLY A 32 1.20 3.51 8.61
N PHE A 33 2.37 3.10 9.09
CA PHE A 33 2.99 3.62 10.32
C PHE A 33 4.36 4.22 9.99
N PRO A 34 4.55 5.54 10.08
CA PRO A 34 5.82 6.18 9.78
C PRO A 34 6.94 5.68 10.71
N ILE A 35 8.16 5.61 10.20
CA ILE A 35 9.33 5.24 11.02
C ILE A 35 9.43 6.17 12.23
N GLY A 36 9.57 5.58 13.41
CA GLY A 36 9.73 6.31 14.67
C GLY A 36 8.42 6.73 15.34
N GLY A 37 7.27 6.38 14.78
CA GLY A 37 5.96 6.56 15.39
C GLY A 37 5.16 5.26 15.52
N ASP A 38 4.22 5.25 16.45
CA ASP A 38 3.21 4.21 16.67
C ASP A 38 1.81 4.65 16.21
N ASN A 39 1.68 5.89 15.74
CA ASN A 39 0.44 6.45 15.24
C ASN A 39 0.22 6.10 13.77
N LEU A 40 -1.05 5.84 13.44
CA LEU A 40 -1.50 5.62 12.07
C LEU A 40 -1.30 6.88 11.23
N SER A 41 -0.71 6.72 10.05
CA SER A 41 -0.59 7.76 9.03
C SER A 41 -1.43 7.40 7.82
N VAL A 42 -2.09 8.42 7.27
CA VAL A 42 -2.92 8.32 6.07
C VAL A 42 -2.43 9.34 5.07
N THR A 43 -2.01 8.87 3.90
CA THR A 43 -1.57 9.72 2.79
C THR A 43 -2.49 9.51 1.59
N LYS A 44 -3.07 10.58 1.06
CA LYS A 44 -3.94 10.55 -0.11
C LYS A 44 -3.24 11.15 -1.33
N GLY A 45 -3.37 10.49 -2.47
CA GLY A 45 -2.92 10.97 -3.78
C GLY A 45 -3.81 10.43 -4.88
N VAL A 46 -3.39 10.64 -6.12
CA VAL A 46 -4.00 10.04 -7.31
C VAL A 46 -2.98 9.22 -8.08
N VAL A 47 -3.46 8.27 -8.89
CA VAL A 47 -2.61 7.51 -9.80
C VAL A 47 -2.06 8.45 -10.88
N SER A 48 -0.76 8.70 -10.80
CA SER A 48 -0.04 9.54 -11.75
C SER A 48 0.51 8.74 -12.93
N ARG A 49 0.80 7.46 -12.72
CA ARG A 49 1.36 6.59 -13.76
C ARG A 49 1.04 5.12 -13.49
N VAL A 50 0.77 4.38 -14.57
CA VAL A 50 0.74 2.92 -14.60
C VAL A 50 1.79 2.50 -15.62
N VAL A 51 2.86 1.83 -15.17
CA VAL A 51 4.04 1.56 -16.00
C VAL A 51 4.73 0.27 -15.57
N MET A 52 5.52 -0.31 -16.46
CA MET A 52 6.42 -1.39 -16.08
C MET A 52 7.71 -0.81 -15.50
N SER A 53 8.16 -1.33 -14.35
CA SER A 53 9.42 -0.92 -13.73
C SER A 53 10.10 -2.09 -13.01
N THR A 54 11.40 -1.98 -12.80
CA THR A 54 12.15 -2.97 -12.00
C THR A 54 11.77 -2.87 -10.53
N TYR A 55 11.25 -3.94 -9.96
CA TYR A 55 10.94 -4.03 -8.55
C TYR A 55 12.22 -4.26 -7.74
N SER A 56 12.49 -3.42 -6.73
CA SER A 56 13.78 -3.40 -6.02
C SER A 56 14.12 -4.71 -5.30
N HIS A 57 13.11 -5.44 -4.81
CA HIS A 57 13.33 -6.64 -4.01
C HIS A 57 13.54 -7.91 -4.84
N SER A 58 12.95 -8.00 -6.03
CA SER A 58 13.09 -9.17 -6.92
C SER A 58 14.02 -8.91 -8.10
N LEU A 59 14.31 -7.65 -8.42
CA LEU A 59 14.98 -7.20 -9.64
C LEU A 59 14.21 -7.55 -10.94
N GLU A 60 12.97 -7.99 -10.82
CA GLU A 60 12.11 -8.32 -11.96
C GLU A 60 11.39 -7.08 -12.51
N PHE A 61 11.06 -7.11 -13.81
CA PHE A 61 10.34 -6.05 -14.48
C PHE A 61 8.83 -6.31 -14.42
N LEU A 62 8.14 -5.60 -13.53
CA LEU A 62 6.74 -5.84 -13.17
C LEU A 62 5.89 -4.58 -13.36
N LEU A 63 4.56 -4.77 -13.42
CA LEU A 63 3.61 -3.66 -13.46
C LEU A 63 3.62 -2.92 -12.12
N THR A 64 3.78 -1.61 -12.17
CA THR A 64 3.76 -0.74 -10.99
C THR A 64 2.81 0.43 -11.18
N ILE A 65 2.28 0.89 -10.05
CA ILE A 65 1.40 2.05 -9.95
C ILE A 65 2.15 3.12 -9.18
N GLN A 66 2.27 4.30 -9.78
CA GLN A 66 2.86 5.47 -9.13
C GLN A 66 1.75 6.43 -8.74
N ILE A 67 1.77 6.89 -7.49
CA ILE A 67 0.86 7.93 -7.00
C ILE A 67 1.60 9.26 -6.83
N ASP A 68 0.89 10.37 -6.95
CA ASP A 68 1.43 11.73 -6.78
C ASP A 68 1.44 12.21 -5.31
N ALA A 69 1.61 11.28 -4.38
CA ALA A 69 1.74 11.59 -2.95
C ALA A 69 3.04 11.03 -2.38
N ALA A 70 3.65 11.80 -1.48
CA ALA A 70 4.85 11.38 -0.78
C ALA A 70 4.50 10.29 0.23
N THR A 71 4.95 9.05 -0.04
CA THR A 71 4.88 7.96 0.93
C THR A 71 6.09 8.05 1.85
N ASN A 72 5.87 8.39 3.12
CA ASN A 72 6.94 8.46 4.11
C ASN A 72 7.54 7.07 4.39
N PRO A 73 8.85 6.95 4.66
CA PRO A 73 9.44 5.71 5.14
C PRO A 73 8.65 5.15 6.34
N GLY A 74 8.36 3.84 6.31
CA GLY A 74 7.52 3.14 7.30
C GLY A 74 6.10 2.87 6.82
N ASN A 75 5.57 3.69 5.91
CA ASN A 75 4.28 3.39 5.27
C ASN A 75 4.41 2.28 4.21
N SER A 76 5.61 2.05 3.68
CA SER A 76 5.90 0.94 2.77
C SER A 76 5.62 -0.41 3.43
N GLY A 77 4.78 -1.22 2.79
CA GLY A 77 4.28 -2.50 3.32
C GLY A 77 2.84 -2.42 3.83
N GLY A 78 2.29 -1.22 4.03
CA GLY A 78 0.87 -1.00 4.28
C GLY A 78 0.01 -1.03 3.00
N PRO A 79 -1.32 -1.08 3.13
CA PRO A 79 -2.23 -1.15 1.99
C PRO A 79 -2.38 0.20 1.27
N ALA A 80 -2.60 0.12 -0.04
CA ALA A 80 -3.12 1.20 -0.87
C ALA A 80 -4.59 0.89 -1.19
N ILE A 81 -5.49 1.82 -0.83
CA ILE A 81 -6.94 1.64 -0.83
C ILE A 81 -7.57 2.67 -1.77
N GLN A 82 -8.54 2.22 -2.56
CA GLN A 82 -9.36 3.05 -3.42
C GLN A 82 -10.66 3.46 -2.72
#